data_AF-A0A4Y3VFE1-F1
#
_entry.id   AF-A0A4Y3VFE1-F1
#
_cell.length_a   1.000
_cell.length_b   1.000
_cell.length_c   1.000
_cell.angle_alpha   90.00
_cell.angle_beta   90.00
_cell.angle_gamma   90.00
#
_symmetry.space_group_name_H-M   'P 1'
#
loop_
_entity.id
_entity.type
_entity.pdbx_description
1 polymer ?
#
loop_
_entity_poly.entity_id
_entity_poly.type
_entity_poly.pdbx_seq_one_letter_code
_entity_poly.pdbx_strand_id
1 'polypeptide(L)'
;MARSRLAGAARVARWADAALRPGKGNATSDGKATLADATAEWAARELGLTVSQVCAEWDTARLAGLVEVHGDSARPGWRLRAWDRDDTAVLRGWVALFDAWSLAHPEPAGHEPAAVAEVVSAMPQVLSFLQLSAGPVPVEQLLDLLQQRVGELRTERCEIPYGPQREPASPPAPGTASPADAEPEDAELAPLLDWALHALASVGALTYGAGQATLTPLGSWAVWVKLEQICVAAQSPAGNIEAAAEDMLRGCAQLRPNAARAEYRAWLAARPVGSAVTELLDAARGEDALLRGLAFEALRVVGAPAEPDVRAVLDESTLRPYALLWLAEHDGADPEDAHEVLTREEATWLWVDTAAAVADHGEAPLLVRHLESAVQPTVPALLDEVRAVGHPRTVQVLVALAAAHPDPALAKAVRRAAFQVHTGGS
;
A
#
# COMPACT_ATOMS: atom_id res chain seq x y z
N MET A 1 26.48 6.48 5.09
CA MET A 1 26.21 5.36 4.17
C MET A 1 25.00 5.62 3.29
N ALA A 2 23.81 5.94 3.84
CA ALA A 2 22.59 6.23 3.06
C ALA A 2 22.79 7.31 1.97
N ARG A 3 23.43 8.44 2.29
CA ARG A 3 23.78 9.50 1.30
C ARG A 3 24.57 8.97 0.10
N SER A 4 25.53 8.08 0.35
CA SER A 4 26.36 7.49 -0.71
C SER A 4 25.52 6.54 -1.58
N ARG A 5 24.66 5.73 -0.95
CA ARG A 5 23.76 4.80 -1.66
C ARG A 5 22.76 5.52 -2.56
N LEU A 6 22.24 6.66 -2.13
CA LEU A 6 21.25 7.45 -2.87
C LEU A 6 21.85 8.60 -3.69
N ALA A 7 23.19 8.67 -3.83
CA ALA A 7 23.84 9.80 -4.49
C ALA A 7 23.51 9.88 -5.99
N GLY A 8 23.48 8.74 -6.69
CA GLY A 8 23.10 8.66 -8.09
C GLY A 8 21.65 9.10 -8.30
N ALA A 9 20.73 8.53 -7.53
CA ALA A 9 19.31 8.87 -7.52
C ALA A 9 19.08 10.36 -7.23
N ALA A 10 19.75 10.92 -6.22
CA ALA A 10 19.67 12.35 -5.93
C ALA A 10 20.21 13.23 -7.06
N ARG A 11 21.24 12.77 -7.78
CA ARG A 11 21.80 13.48 -8.95
C ARG A 11 20.81 13.50 -10.12
N VAL A 12 20.20 12.36 -10.43
CA VAL A 12 19.14 12.27 -11.47
C VAL A 12 17.92 13.10 -11.07
N ALA A 13 17.50 13.05 -9.81
CA ALA A 13 16.37 13.83 -9.32
C ALA A 13 16.60 15.35 -9.41
N ARG A 14 17.81 15.84 -9.08
CA ARG A 14 18.17 17.26 -9.25
C ARG A 14 18.22 17.68 -10.72
N TRP A 15 18.71 16.80 -11.59
CA TRP A 15 18.67 17.05 -13.03
C TRP A 15 17.23 17.17 -13.51
N ALA A 16 16.35 16.25 -13.11
CA ALA A 16 14.95 16.27 -13.49
C ALA A 16 14.24 17.55 -13.01
N ASP A 17 14.47 17.99 -11.76
CA ASP A 17 13.95 19.26 -11.26
C ASP A 17 14.46 20.47 -12.07
N ALA A 18 15.71 20.46 -12.54
CA ALA A 18 16.24 21.56 -13.34
C ALA A 18 15.75 21.54 -14.80
N ALA A 19 15.62 20.35 -15.39
CA ALA A 19 15.47 20.10 -16.82
C ALA A 19 14.01 19.89 -17.24
N LEU A 20 13.15 19.33 -16.39
CA LEU A 20 11.77 18.92 -16.70
C LEU A 20 10.71 19.87 -16.13
N ARG A 21 11.10 21.04 -15.61
CA ARG A 21 10.15 22.02 -15.06
C ARG A 21 9.14 22.52 -16.11
N PRO A 22 7.86 22.70 -15.73
CA PRO A 22 6.85 23.26 -16.61
C PRO A 22 7.32 24.61 -17.20
N GLY A 23 7.24 24.76 -18.53
CA GLY A 23 7.60 25.99 -19.25
C GLY A 23 9.02 26.05 -19.85
N LYS A 24 9.88 25.05 -19.61
CA LYS A 24 11.12 24.84 -20.37
C LYS A 24 10.97 23.58 -21.21
N GLY A 25 10.65 23.76 -22.49
CA GLY A 25 10.16 22.70 -23.38
C GLY A 25 11.09 21.50 -23.61
N ASN A 26 10.46 20.43 -24.13
CA ASN A 26 10.96 19.15 -24.66
C ASN A 26 10.73 17.89 -23.81
N ALA A 27 10.01 17.95 -22.68
CA ALA A 27 9.57 16.74 -22.01
C ALA A 27 8.38 16.12 -22.77
N THR A 28 8.59 14.97 -23.42
CA THR A 28 7.53 14.06 -23.84
C THR A 28 7.53 12.89 -22.87
N SER A 29 6.53 12.77 -22.01
CA SER A 29 6.35 11.60 -21.14
C SER A 29 5.28 10.69 -21.71
N ASP A 30 5.57 9.39 -21.75
CA ASP A 30 4.52 8.40 -21.62
C ASP A 30 4.06 8.48 -20.16
N GLY A 31 2.77 8.68 -19.88
CA GLY A 31 2.18 8.82 -18.52
C GLY A 31 2.32 7.60 -17.59
N LYS A 32 3.38 6.82 -17.76
CA LYS A 32 3.87 5.77 -16.87
C LYS A 32 5.01 6.39 -16.07
N ALA A 33 5.12 6.12 -14.77
CA ALA A 33 6.13 6.69 -13.87
C ALA A 33 7.62 6.41 -14.23
N THR A 34 7.88 5.87 -15.41
CA THR A 34 9.16 5.59 -16.07
C THR A 34 9.61 6.75 -16.97
N LEU A 35 10.91 7.02 -17.03
CA LEU A 35 11.47 7.97 -18.00
C LEU A 35 11.23 7.50 -19.45
N ALA A 36 10.69 8.37 -20.30
CA ALA A 36 10.66 8.13 -21.74
C ALA A 36 12.09 8.04 -22.31
N ASP A 37 12.29 7.20 -23.34
CA ASP A 37 13.61 6.91 -23.92
C ASP A 37 14.38 8.18 -24.32
N ALA A 38 13.71 9.12 -24.98
CA ALA A 38 14.32 10.39 -25.39
C ALA A 38 14.81 11.23 -24.18
N THR A 39 14.06 11.20 -23.08
CA THR A 39 14.41 11.89 -21.83
C THR A 39 15.58 11.19 -21.14
N ALA A 40 15.60 9.85 -21.15
CA ALA A 40 16.69 9.06 -20.59
C ALA A 40 18.00 9.25 -21.37
N GLU A 41 17.95 9.29 -22.71
CA GLU A 41 19.11 9.61 -23.57
C GLU A 41 19.64 11.03 -23.34
N TRP A 42 18.75 12.00 -23.12
CA TRP A 42 19.15 13.36 -22.80
C TRP A 42 19.84 13.45 -21.44
N ALA A 43 19.23 12.87 -20.40
CA ALA A 43 19.83 12.78 -19.06
C ALA A 43 21.19 12.07 -19.09
N ALA A 44 21.32 10.98 -19.84
CA ALA A 44 22.55 10.21 -19.98
C ALA A 44 23.69 11.09 -20.53
N ARG A 45 23.41 11.90 -21.57
CA ARG A 45 24.39 12.83 -22.14
C ARG A 45 24.79 13.94 -21.16
N GLU A 46 23.83 14.56 -20.49
CA GLU A 46 24.09 15.65 -19.53
C GLU A 46 24.82 15.18 -18.27
N LEU A 47 24.49 13.98 -17.79
CA LEU A 47 25.05 13.41 -16.57
C LEU A 47 26.30 12.55 -16.81
N GLY A 48 26.66 12.28 -18.07
CA GLY A 48 27.77 11.38 -18.40
C GLY A 48 27.56 9.97 -17.84
N LEU A 49 26.32 9.47 -17.91
CA LEU A 49 25.91 8.14 -17.49
C LEU A 49 25.44 7.34 -18.71
N THR A 50 25.34 6.01 -18.58
CA THR A 50 24.60 5.22 -19.58
C THR A 50 23.10 5.42 -19.41
N VAL A 51 22.32 5.18 -20.48
CA VAL A 51 20.85 5.22 -20.42
C VAL A 51 20.32 4.24 -19.35
N SER A 52 20.88 3.04 -19.27
CA SER A 52 20.53 2.06 -18.25
C SER A 52 20.79 2.54 -16.82
N GLN A 53 21.90 3.25 -16.59
CA GLN A 53 22.20 3.84 -15.28
C GLN A 53 21.20 4.94 -14.92
N VAL A 54 20.82 5.79 -15.88
CA VAL A 54 19.81 6.83 -15.65
C VAL A 54 18.48 6.21 -15.26
N CYS A 55 18.01 5.19 -16.00
CA CYS A 55 16.73 4.54 -15.69
C CYS A 55 16.75 3.89 -14.30
N ALA A 56 17.82 3.16 -13.96
CA ALA A 56 17.95 2.54 -12.64
C ALA A 56 17.98 3.57 -11.49
N GLU A 57 18.71 4.66 -11.66
CA GLU A 57 18.80 5.74 -10.66
C GLU A 57 17.50 6.55 -10.57
N TRP A 58 16.74 6.67 -11.67
CA TRP A 58 15.40 7.24 -11.68
C TRP A 58 14.43 6.39 -10.86
N ASP A 59 14.38 5.09 -11.11
CA ASP A 59 13.52 4.17 -10.35
C ASP A 59 13.90 4.19 -8.86
N THR A 60 15.20 4.20 -8.56
CA THR A 60 15.71 4.38 -7.21
C THR A 60 15.26 5.72 -6.60
N ALA A 61 15.30 6.81 -7.37
CA ALA A 61 14.85 8.13 -6.91
C ALA A 61 13.34 8.16 -6.62
N ARG A 62 12.53 7.47 -7.43
CA ARG A 62 11.08 7.34 -7.23
C ARG A 62 10.77 6.51 -5.99
N LEU A 63 11.37 5.32 -5.87
CA LEU A 63 11.18 4.43 -4.72
C LEU A 63 11.67 5.06 -3.40
N ALA A 64 12.76 5.83 -3.45
CA ALA A 64 13.26 6.59 -2.31
C ALA A 64 12.45 7.87 -2.02
N GLY A 65 11.49 8.24 -2.87
CA GLY A 65 10.70 9.47 -2.76
C GLY A 65 11.54 10.75 -2.85
N LEU A 66 12.59 10.73 -3.66
CA LEU A 66 13.38 11.89 -4.07
C LEU A 66 12.75 12.59 -5.29
N VAL A 67 11.99 11.85 -6.09
CA VAL A 67 11.15 12.34 -7.17
C VAL A 67 9.71 11.92 -6.89
N GLU A 68 8.78 12.82 -7.14
CA GLU A 68 7.34 12.56 -7.15
C GLU A 68 6.87 12.75 -8.59
N VAL A 69 6.18 11.75 -9.15
CA VAL A 69 5.69 11.79 -10.54
C VAL A 69 4.19 12.08 -10.50
N HIS A 70 3.78 13.14 -11.19
CA HIS A 70 2.46 13.75 -11.19
C HIS A 70 1.92 13.77 -12.62
N GLY A 71 1.18 12.73 -13.00
CA GLY A 71 0.78 12.50 -14.39
C GLY A 71 2.00 12.54 -15.32
N ASP A 72 2.04 13.55 -16.20
CA ASP A 72 3.11 13.76 -17.19
C ASP A 72 4.27 14.62 -16.68
N SER A 73 4.30 14.98 -15.40
CA SER A 73 5.31 15.85 -14.83
C SER A 73 6.05 15.18 -13.67
N ALA A 74 7.34 15.50 -13.50
CA ALA A 74 8.11 15.03 -12.36
C ALA A 74 8.56 16.23 -11.53
N ARG A 75 8.41 16.14 -10.21
CA ARG A 75 8.75 17.20 -9.25
C ARG A 75 9.76 16.68 -8.21
N PRO A 76 10.60 17.57 -7.67
CA PRO A 76 11.51 17.18 -6.60
C PRO A 76 10.69 16.81 -5.36
N GLY A 77 10.83 15.59 -4.86
CA GLY A 77 10.16 15.18 -3.62
C GLY A 77 10.66 15.93 -2.39
N TRP A 78 9.90 15.93 -1.31
CA TRP A 78 10.27 16.67 -0.09
C TRP A 78 11.64 16.24 0.48
N ARG A 79 12.00 14.95 0.32
CA ARG A 79 13.29 14.41 0.76
C ARG A 79 14.45 15.01 -0.03
N LEU A 80 14.26 15.28 -1.32
CA LEU A 80 15.25 15.98 -2.14
C LEU A 80 15.41 17.44 -1.70
N ARG A 81 14.29 18.12 -1.39
CA ARG A 81 14.30 19.50 -0.87
C ARG A 81 14.97 19.63 0.51
N ALA A 82 14.94 18.56 1.30
CA ALA A 82 15.60 18.49 2.60
C ALA A 82 17.01 17.87 2.55
N TRP A 83 17.45 17.40 1.38
CA TRP A 83 18.63 16.55 1.24
C TRP A 83 19.87 17.13 1.89
N ASP A 84 20.21 18.41 1.66
CA ASP A 84 21.46 19.00 2.15
C ASP A 84 21.44 19.35 3.65
N ARG A 85 20.26 19.35 4.29
CA ARG A 85 20.08 19.89 5.66
C ARG A 85 19.49 18.92 6.68
N ASP A 86 18.98 17.77 6.24
CA ASP A 86 18.31 16.80 7.11
C ASP A 86 18.75 15.37 6.79
N ASP A 87 19.64 14.81 7.61
CA ASP A 87 20.09 13.42 7.50
C ASP A 87 18.95 12.43 7.75
N THR A 88 17.94 12.80 8.52
CA THR A 88 16.75 11.96 8.76
C THR A 88 15.92 11.83 7.48
N ALA A 89 15.81 12.88 6.68
CA ALA A 89 15.14 12.82 5.38
C ALA A 89 15.84 11.85 4.43
N VAL A 90 17.18 11.86 4.40
CA VAL A 90 17.97 10.91 3.60
C VAL A 90 17.77 9.48 4.10
N LEU A 91 17.82 9.29 5.41
CA LEU A 91 17.64 7.97 6.02
C LEU A 91 16.25 7.41 5.73
N ARG A 92 15.20 8.24 5.81
CA ARG A 92 13.83 7.88 5.42
C ARG A 92 13.69 7.54 3.94
N GLY A 93 14.45 8.19 3.07
CA GLY A 93 14.49 7.84 1.64
C GLY A 93 15.13 6.48 1.43
N TRP A 94 16.22 6.19 2.14
CA TRP A 94 16.88 4.88 2.04
C TRP A 94 16.02 3.76 2.63
N VAL A 95 15.32 3.99 3.75
CA VAL A 95 14.37 3.03 4.30
C VAL A 95 13.23 2.74 3.31
N ALA A 96 12.70 3.75 2.62
CA ALA A 96 11.69 3.54 1.59
C ALA A 96 12.20 2.67 0.43
N LEU A 97 13.44 2.90 -0.02
CA LEU A 97 14.09 2.04 -1.02
C LEU A 97 14.33 0.62 -0.49
N PHE A 98 14.77 0.49 0.75
CA PHE A 98 14.96 -0.81 1.41
C PHE A 98 13.65 -1.59 1.49
N ASP A 99 12.55 -0.95 1.84
CA ASP A 99 11.23 -1.59 1.91
C ASP A 99 10.70 -1.97 0.53
N ALA A 100 11.15 -1.28 -0.52
CA ALA A 100 10.83 -1.55 -1.92
C ALA A 100 11.94 -2.35 -2.66
N TRP A 101 12.78 -3.10 -1.94
CA TRP A 101 13.93 -3.81 -2.53
C TRP A 101 13.55 -4.73 -3.69
N SER A 102 12.39 -5.38 -3.62
CA SER A 102 11.89 -6.30 -4.66
C SER A 102 11.39 -5.57 -5.91
N LEU A 103 11.07 -4.28 -5.81
CA LEU A 103 10.71 -3.43 -6.94
C LEU A 103 11.93 -2.75 -7.55
N ALA A 104 12.99 -2.54 -6.76
CA ALA A 104 14.24 -1.93 -7.22
C ALA A 104 15.09 -2.88 -8.07
N HIS A 105 14.84 -4.19 -8.00
CA HIS A 105 15.58 -5.21 -8.74
C HIS A 105 14.59 -6.14 -9.46
N PRO A 106 14.62 -6.20 -10.81
CA PRO A 106 13.67 -7.00 -11.58
C PRO A 106 13.65 -8.46 -11.14
N GLU A 107 12.46 -9.05 -11.06
CA GLU A 107 12.27 -10.47 -10.75
C GLU A 107 12.84 -11.38 -11.85
N PRO A 108 13.29 -12.60 -11.50
CA PRO A 108 13.83 -13.53 -12.48
C PRO A 108 12.72 -14.09 -13.37
N ALA A 109 12.93 -14.05 -14.69
CA ALA A 109 11.96 -14.58 -15.65
C ALA A 109 11.72 -16.08 -15.47
N GLY A 110 10.50 -16.53 -15.76
CA GLY A 110 10.13 -17.95 -15.79
C GLY A 110 9.71 -18.55 -14.45
N HIS A 111 9.52 -17.72 -13.40
CA HIS A 111 8.94 -18.14 -12.12
C HIS A 111 7.48 -17.70 -12.01
N GLU A 112 6.68 -18.49 -11.31
CA GLU A 112 5.29 -18.14 -11.01
C GLU A 112 5.24 -16.90 -10.09
N PRO A 113 4.40 -15.88 -10.38
CA PRO A 113 4.29 -14.68 -9.54
C PRO A 113 3.96 -14.98 -8.07
N ALA A 114 3.22 -16.06 -7.82
CA ALA A 114 2.91 -16.51 -6.47
C ALA A 114 4.16 -16.96 -5.69
N ALA A 115 5.11 -17.64 -6.33
CA ALA A 115 6.35 -18.07 -5.70
C ALA A 115 7.26 -16.88 -5.36
N VAL A 116 7.34 -15.89 -6.26
CA VAL A 116 8.05 -14.62 -5.99
C VAL A 116 7.44 -13.90 -4.79
N ALA A 117 6.11 -13.80 -4.74
CA ALA A 117 5.40 -13.17 -3.62
C ALA A 117 5.64 -13.89 -2.29
N GLU A 118 5.68 -15.22 -2.29
CA GLU A 118 6.00 -16.04 -1.11
C GLU A 118 7.41 -15.78 -0.60
N VAL A 119 8.40 -15.70 -1.48
CA VAL A 119 9.79 -15.40 -1.10
C VAL A 119 9.91 -13.98 -0.55
N VAL A 120 9.32 -12.98 -1.22
CA VAL A 120 9.26 -11.61 -0.71
C VAL A 120 8.58 -11.58 0.67
N SER A 121 7.57 -12.42 0.88
CA SER A 121 6.87 -12.57 2.16
C SER A 121 7.70 -13.15 3.28
N ALA A 122 8.60 -14.08 2.96
CA ALA A 122 9.48 -14.72 3.92
C ALA A 122 10.73 -13.87 4.29
N MET A 123 11.14 -12.92 3.45
CA MET A 123 12.38 -12.15 3.66
C MET A 123 12.49 -11.40 4.99
N PRO A 124 11.43 -10.86 5.63
CA PRO A 124 11.52 -10.26 6.96
C PRO A 124 12.09 -11.23 8.02
N GLN A 125 11.75 -12.52 7.96
CA GLN A 125 12.28 -13.52 8.89
C GLN A 125 13.76 -13.82 8.59
N VAL A 126 14.12 -13.93 7.31
CA VAL A 126 15.51 -14.11 6.86
C VAL A 126 16.40 -12.95 7.33
N LEU A 127 15.93 -11.70 7.19
CA LEU A 127 16.63 -10.51 7.65
C LEU A 127 16.77 -10.47 9.18
N SER A 128 15.73 -10.89 9.90
CA SER A 128 15.78 -11.01 11.36
C SER A 128 16.80 -12.06 11.81
N PHE A 129 16.89 -13.20 11.10
CA PHE A 129 17.91 -14.21 11.36
C PHE A 129 19.31 -13.65 11.13
N LEU A 130 19.57 -13.00 9.99
CA LEU A 130 20.86 -12.34 9.72
C LEU A 130 21.24 -11.32 10.81
N GLN A 131 20.27 -10.56 11.33
CA GLN A 131 20.48 -9.61 12.42
C GLN A 131 20.88 -10.30 13.72
N LEU A 132 20.25 -11.43 14.06
CA LEU A 132 20.54 -12.18 15.28
C LEU A 132 21.85 -12.97 15.19
N SER A 133 22.24 -13.44 13.99
CA SER A 133 23.52 -14.13 13.77
C SER A 133 24.73 -13.21 13.95
N ALA A 134 24.57 -11.89 13.77
CA ALA A 134 25.61 -10.88 13.95
C ALA A 134 26.94 -11.17 13.21
N GLY A 135 26.86 -11.80 12.04
CA GLY A 135 28.01 -12.22 11.23
C GLY A 135 27.62 -12.84 9.89
N PRO A 136 28.58 -13.38 9.11
CA PRO A 136 28.31 -14.04 7.85
C PRO A 136 27.50 -15.32 8.03
N VAL A 137 26.44 -15.46 7.22
CA VAL A 137 25.56 -16.63 7.21
C VAL A 137 25.66 -17.34 5.85
N PRO A 138 25.90 -18.66 5.80
CA PRO A 138 25.91 -19.44 4.56
C PRO A 138 24.56 -19.45 3.85
N VAL A 139 24.58 -19.42 2.51
CA VAL A 139 23.36 -19.46 1.68
C VAL A 139 22.53 -20.71 1.94
N GLU A 140 23.16 -21.86 2.16
CA GLU A 140 22.46 -23.12 2.47
C GLU A 140 21.56 -22.97 3.71
N GLN A 141 22.07 -22.34 4.77
CA GLN A 141 21.28 -22.09 5.98
C GLN A 141 20.13 -21.09 5.75
N LEU A 142 20.33 -20.11 4.88
CA LEU A 142 19.26 -19.17 4.52
C LEU A 142 18.19 -19.84 3.65
N LEU A 143 18.58 -20.80 2.81
CA LEU A 143 17.67 -21.59 1.99
C LEU A 143 16.79 -22.49 2.84
N ASP A 144 17.37 -23.21 3.81
CA ASP A 144 16.60 -24.04 4.75
C ASP A 144 15.54 -23.20 5.50
N LEU A 145 15.92 -22.01 5.97
CA LEU A 145 15.02 -21.08 6.65
C LEU A 145 13.90 -20.57 5.72
N LEU A 146 14.26 -20.24 4.47
CA LEU A 146 13.31 -19.78 3.48
C LEU A 146 12.29 -20.86 3.13
N GLN A 147 12.75 -22.09 2.89
CA GLN A 147 11.89 -23.25 2.61
C GLN A 147 10.90 -23.50 3.75
N GLN A 148 11.38 -23.49 4.99
CA GLN A 148 10.53 -23.64 6.17
C GLN A 148 9.45 -22.56 6.20
N ARG A 149 9.82 -21.28 6.03
CA ARG A 149 8.85 -20.18 6.11
C ARG A 149 7.85 -20.16 4.97
N VAL A 150 8.29 -20.47 3.75
CA VAL A 150 7.38 -20.59 2.60
C VAL A 150 6.39 -21.73 2.82
N GLY A 151 6.83 -22.86 3.38
CA GLY A 151 5.95 -23.96 3.79
C GLY A 151 4.91 -23.54 4.83
N GLU A 152 5.31 -22.78 5.86
CA GLU A 152 4.40 -22.20 6.86
C GLU A 152 3.36 -21.27 6.21
N LEU A 153 3.80 -20.33 5.36
CA LEU A 153 2.91 -19.40 4.66
C LEU A 153 1.87 -20.13 3.78
N ARG A 154 2.28 -21.20 3.08
CA ARG A 154 1.37 -22.03 2.28
C ARG A 154 0.36 -22.76 3.15
N THR A 155 0.78 -23.21 4.33
CA THR A 155 -0.10 -23.88 5.30
C THR A 155 -1.11 -22.90 5.89
N GLU A 156 -0.65 -21.73 6.34
CA GLU A 156 -1.49 -20.63 6.85
C GLU A 156 -2.56 -20.21 5.80
N ARG A 157 -2.20 -20.13 4.51
CA ARG A 157 -3.14 -19.83 3.41
C ARG A 157 -4.15 -20.95 3.13
N CYS A 158 -3.81 -22.20 3.41
CA CYS A 158 -4.73 -23.33 3.26
C CYS A 158 -5.78 -23.37 4.38
N GLU A 159 -5.50 -22.76 5.54
CA GLU A 159 -6.43 -22.63 6.66
C GLU A 159 -7.41 -21.45 6.47
N ILE A 160 -8.23 -21.48 5.42
CA ILE A 160 -9.37 -20.55 5.30
C ILE A 160 -10.51 -20.99 6.26
N PRO A 161 -11.22 -20.06 6.95
CA PRO A 161 -12.09 -20.37 8.08
C PRO A 161 -13.29 -21.29 7.79
N TYR A 162 -13.60 -22.06 8.84
CA TYR A 162 -14.68 -23.02 8.99
C TYR A 162 -16.08 -22.43 8.71
N GLY A 163 -16.59 -22.60 7.49
CA GLY A 163 -18.03 -22.67 7.22
C GLY A 163 -18.62 -23.99 7.77
N PRO A 164 -19.95 -24.13 7.94
CA PRO A 164 -20.54 -25.29 8.60
C PRO A 164 -20.10 -26.58 7.88
N GLN A 165 -19.49 -27.48 8.65
CA GLN A 165 -18.94 -28.77 8.20
C GLN A 165 -19.91 -29.49 7.26
N ARG A 166 -19.46 -29.74 6.02
CA ARG A 166 -20.00 -30.84 5.23
C ARG A 166 -19.70 -32.14 5.98
N GLU A 167 -20.74 -32.97 6.12
CA GLU A 167 -20.65 -34.29 6.74
C GLU A 167 -19.46 -35.09 6.21
N PRO A 168 -18.76 -35.86 7.07
CA PRO A 168 -17.55 -36.56 6.67
C PRO A 168 -17.84 -37.57 5.56
N ALA A 169 -17.25 -37.34 4.40
CA ALA A 169 -17.19 -38.33 3.34
C ALA A 169 -16.40 -39.56 3.81
N SER A 170 -16.84 -40.74 3.37
CA SER A 170 -16.35 -42.05 3.77
C SER A 170 -14.82 -42.21 3.64
N PRO A 171 -14.19 -43.08 4.46
CA PRO A 171 -12.74 -43.23 4.47
C PRO A 171 -12.20 -43.72 3.10
N PRO A 172 -11.03 -43.22 2.66
CA PRO A 172 -10.44 -43.64 1.41
C PRO A 172 -9.92 -45.08 1.50
N ALA A 173 -9.95 -45.78 0.36
CA ALA A 173 -9.43 -47.14 0.23
C ALA A 173 -7.92 -47.20 0.51
N PRO A 174 -7.40 -48.30 1.08
CA PRO A 174 -5.98 -48.45 1.36
C PRO A 174 -5.20 -48.54 0.04
N GLY A 175 -4.39 -47.52 -0.25
CA GLY A 175 -3.54 -47.49 -1.45
C GLY A 175 -3.04 -46.14 -1.92
N THR A 176 -3.44 -45.01 -1.33
CA THR A 176 -2.85 -43.71 -1.64
C THR A 176 -1.52 -43.53 -0.91
N ALA A 177 -0.46 -43.35 -1.69
CA ALA A 177 0.92 -43.19 -1.26
C ALA A 177 1.10 -42.08 -0.19
N SER A 178 2.06 -42.30 0.71
CA SER A 178 2.57 -41.29 1.65
C SER A 178 3.09 -40.05 0.91
N PRO A 179 2.97 -38.84 1.49
CA PRO A 179 3.66 -37.64 1.01
C PRO A 179 5.13 -37.71 1.43
N ALA A 180 5.89 -38.58 0.77
CA ALA A 180 7.33 -38.79 1.04
C ALA A 180 8.22 -38.43 -0.16
N ASP A 181 7.69 -37.70 -1.15
CA ASP A 181 8.45 -37.17 -2.28
C ASP A 181 8.40 -35.64 -2.27
N ALA A 182 9.07 -35.01 -1.29
CA ALA A 182 9.25 -33.57 -1.18
C ALA A 182 10.63 -33.16 -1.73
N GLU A 183 10.92 -33.47 -3.00
CA GLU A 183 12.18 -33.09 -3.67
C GLU A 183 12.08 -32.26 -4.97
N PRO A 184 10.89 -31.91 -5.54
CA PRO A 184 10.84 -30.90 -6.61
C PRO A 184 10.80 -29.44 -6.12
N GLU A 185 10.25 -29.17 -4.93
CA GLU A 185 9.98 -27.80 -4.45
C GLU A 185 11.23 -27.09 -3.91
N ASP A 186 12.17 -27.84 -3.33
CA ASP A 186 13.40 -27.29 -2.73
C ASP A 186 14.35 -26.68 -3.77
N ALA A 187 14.35 -27.22 -4.99
CA ALA A 187 15.20 -26.75 -6.10
C ALA A 187 14.70 -25.46 -6.76
N GLU A 188 13.42 -25.12 -6.60
CA GLU A 188 12.80 -23.94 -7.22
C GLU A 188 13.01 -22.64 -6.40
N LEU A 189 13.24 -22.75 -5.09
CA LEU A 189 13.44 -21.58 -4.22
C LEU A 189 14.88 -21.05 -4.22
N ALA A 190 15.88 -21.87 -4.55
CA ALA A 190 17.28 -21.44 -4.54
C ALA A 190 17.58 -20.28 -5.51
N PRO A 191 17.09 -20.28 -6.77
CA PRO A 191 17.23 -19.12 -7.66
C PRO A 191 16.51 -17.87 -7.13
N LEU A 192 15.37 -18.02 -6.46
CA LEU A 192 14.62 -16.92 -5.89
C LEU A 192 15.31 -16.34 -4.64
N LEU A 193 15.94 -17.17 -3.80
CA LEU A 193 16.78 -16.71 -2.71
C LEU A 193 18.00 -15.93 -3.25
N ASP A 194 18.68 -16.46 -4.26
CA ASP A 194 19.83 -15.80 -4.88
C ASP A 194 19.42 -14.41 -5.43
N TRP A 195 18.29 -14.33 -6.12
CA TRP A 195 17.70 -13.07 -6.56
C TRP A 195 17.43 -12.11 -5.37
N ALA A 196 16.76 -12.58 -4.31
CA ALA A 196 16.42 -11.74 -3.17
C ALA A 196 17.68 -11.18 -2.46
N LEU A 197 18.72 -11.99 -2.33
CA LEU A 197 20.01 -11.56 -1.78
C LEU A 197 20.70 -10.52 -2.66
N HIS A 198 20.71 -10.72 -3.99
CA HIS A 198 21.23 -9.72 -4.94
C HIS A 198 20.43 -8.41 -4.90
N ALA A 199 19.11 -8.49 -4.81
CA ALA A 199 18.23 -7.34 -4.73
C ALA A 199 18.47 -6.53 -3.44
N LEU A 200 18.54 -7.19 -2.29
CA LEU A 200 18.90 -6.56 -1.02
C LEU A 200 20.33 -6.00 -1.00
N ALA A 201 21.28 -6.67 -1.67
CA ALA A 201 22.63 -6.15 -1.85
C ALA A 201 22.66 -4.89 -2.72
N SER A 202 21.81 -4.82 -3.75
CA SER A 202 21.73 -3.69 -4.67
C SER A 202 21.30 -2.39 -3.98
N VAL A 203 20.35 -2.47 -3.03
CA VAL A 203 19.93 -1.34 -2.19
C VAL A 203 20.90 -1.07 -1.02
N GLY A 204 21.91 -1.92 -0.85
CA GLY A 204 22.96 -1.79 0.16
C GLY A 204 22.56 -2.27 1.55
N ALA A 205 21.52 -3.12 1.67
CA ALA A 205 21.09 -3.69 2.95
C ALA A 205 22.09 -4.73 3.47
N LEU A 206 22.62 -5.56 2.59
CA LEU A 206 23.57 -6.62 2.91
C LEU A 206 24.75 -6.64 1.93
N THR A 207 25.81 -7.35 2.30
CA THR A 207 26.84 -7.82 1.38
C THR A 207 26.57 -9.28 1.05
N TYR A 208 26.69 -9.63 -0.23
CA TYR A 208 26.52 -11.00 -0.71
C TYR A 208 27.75 -11.42 -1.52
N GLY A 209 28.38 -12.53 -1.15
CA GLY A 209 29.58 -13.04 -1.81
C GLY A 209 30.15 -14.27 -1.12
N ALA A 210 30.94 -15.07 -1.86
CA ALA A 210 31.52 -16.33 -1.37
C ALA A 210 30.50 -17.32 -0.76
N GLY A 211 29.26 -17.31 -1.26
CA GLY A 211 28.19 -18.16 -0.74
C GLY A 211 27.68 -17.75 0.64
N GLN A 212 27.91 -16.50 1.06
CA GLN A 212 27.46 -15.97 2.35
C GLN A 212 26.82 -14.59 2.22
N ALA A 213 25.89 -14.29 3.13
CA ALA A 213 25.28 -12.97 3.28
C ALA A 213 25.61 -12.36 4.65
N THR A 214 25.74 -11.04 4.72
CA THR A 214 25.95 -10.31 5.98
C THR A 214 25.27 -8.95 5.90
N LEU A 215 24.50 -8.56 6.93
CA LEU A 215 23.92 -7.22 6.98
C LEU A 215 25.03 -6.16 7.01
N THR A 216 24.86 -5.10 6.23
CA THR A 216 25.70 -3.91 6.38
C THR A 216 25.31 -3.18 7.67
N PRO A 217 26.12 -2.23 8.19
CA PRO A 217 25.71 -1.40 9.33
C PRO A 217 24.38 -0.68 9.11
N LEU A 218 24.08 -0.29 7.86
CA LEU A 218 22.84 0.40 7.52
C LEU A 218 21.65 -0.58 7.48
N GLY A 219 21.83 -1.77 6.91
CA GLY A 219 20.82 -2.83 6.93
C GLY A 219 20.54 -3.33 8.35
N SER A 220 21.58 -3.54 9.15
CA SER A 220 21.46 -3.93 10.55
C SER A 220 20.66 -2.91 11.35
N TRP A 221 20.94 -1.62 11.17
CA TRP A 221 20.16 -0.55 11.79
C TRP A 221 18.68 -0.60 11.38
N ALA A 222 18.36 -0.76 10.08
CA ALA A 222 16.97 -0.80 9.63
C ALA A 222 16.22 -2.03 10.13
N VAL A 223 16.84 -3.21 10.09
CA VAL A 223 16.24 -4.44 10.64
C VAL A 223 16.02 -4.28 12.15
N TRP A 224 16.98 -3.71 12.88
CA TRP A 224 16.82 -3.43 14.31
C TRP A 224 15.67 -2.47 14.59
N VAL A 225 15.53 -1.37 13.83
CA VAL A 225 14.40 -0.43 13.99
C VAL A 225 13.07 -1.14 13.74
N LYS A 226 12.98 -2.00 12.72
CA LYS A 226 11.77 -2.79 12.46
C LYS A 226 11.47 -3.77 13.61
N LEU A 227 12.48 -4.50 14.09
CA LEU A 227 12.32 -5.40 15.25
C LEU A 227 11.90 -4.64 16.51
N GLU A 228 12.46 -3.46 16.76
CA GLU A 228 12.04 -2.60 17.88
C GLU A 228 10.58 -2.16 17.73
N GLN A 229 10.18 -1.73 16.53
CA GLN A 229 8.79 -1.37 16.24
C GLN A 229 7.85 -2.56 16.43
N ILE A 230 8.24 -3.75 15.99
CA ILE A 230 7.49 -5.00 16.21
C ILE A 230 7.34 -5.26 17.71
N CYS A 231 8.42 -5.16 18.50
CA CYS A 231 8.37 -5.34 19.95
C CYS A 231 7.48 -4.32 20.65
N VAL A 232 7.52 -3.05 20.23
CA VAL A 232 6.64 -1.99 20.76
C VAL A 232 5.19 -2.25 20.37
N ALA A 233 4.95 -2.64 19.13
CA ALA A 233 3.64 -2.97 18.59
C ALA A 233 3.00 -4.20 19.27
N ALA A 234 3.80 -5.24 19.52
CA ALA A 234 3.37 -6.43 20.26
C ALA A 234 3.00 -6.10 21.71
N GLN A 235 3.52 -4.99 22.25
CA GLN A 235 3.16 -4.45 23.56
C GLN A 235 2.04 -3.40 23.48
N SER A 236 1.53 -3.09 22.28
CA SER A 236 0.40 -2.18 22.15
C SER A 236 -0.80 -2.75 22.90
N PRO A 237 -1.60 -1.92 23.58
CA PRO A 237 -2.81 -2.39 24.25
C PRO A 237 -3.81 -3.08 23.30
N ALA A 238 -3.72 -2.79 22.00
CA ALA A 238 -4.60 -3.32 20.97
C ALA A 238 -4.12 -4.67 20.39
N GLY A 239 -2.80 -4.90 20.29
CA GLY A 239 -2.23 -6.19 19.89
C GLY A 239 -2.48 -6.61 18.43
N ASN A 240 -2.72 -5.67 17.51
CA ASN A 240 -3.15 -5.98 16.14
C ASN A 240 -2.04 -6.39 15.17
N ILE A 241 -0.78 -6.51 15.63
CA ILE A 241 0.37 -6.71 14.74
C ILE A 241 0.30 -8.01 13.93
N GLU A 242 -0.31 -9.05 14.49
CA GLU A 242 -0.51 -10.36 13.83
C GLU A 242 -1.85 -10.45 13.09
N ALA A 243 -2.73 -9.45 13.25
CA ALA A 243 -4.05 -9.47 12.66
C ALA A 243 -4.02 -9.21 11.14
N ALA A 244 -5.03 -9.72 10.44
CA ALA A 244 -5.35 -9.32 9.08
C ALA A 244 -5.66 -7.82 9.01
N ALA A 245 -5.47 -7.20 7.84
CA ALA A 245 -5.73 -5.77 7.65
C ALA A 245 -7.12 -5.35 8.16
N GLU A 246 -8.16 -6.10 7.83
CA GLU A 246 -9.54 -5.78 8.23
C GLU A 246 -9.70 -5.68 9.75
N ASP A 247 -9.19 -6.67 10.50
CA ASP A 247 -9.27 -6.70 11.96
C ASP A 247 -8.41 -5.61 12.60
N MET A 248 -7.23 -5.35 12.04
CA MET A 248 -6.39 -4.24 12.47
C MET A 248 -7.09 -2.88 12.28
N LEU A 249 -7.71 -2.65 11.12
CA LEU A 249 -8.43 -1.41 10.83
C LEU A 249 -9.64 -1.26 11.76
N ARG A 250 -10.37 -2.35 12.03
CA ARG A 250 -11.48 -2.39 12.99
C ARG A 250 -11.02 -2.06 14.41
N GLY A 251 -9.87 -2.59 14.84
CA GLY A 251 -9.26 -2.24 16.12
C GLY A 251 -8.83 -0.76 16.20
N CYS A 252 -8.51 -0.14 15.06
CA CYS A 252 -8.14 1.27 14.97
C CYS A 252 -9.33 2.23 14.91
N ALA A 253 -10.55 1.76 14.63
CA ALA A 253 -11.72 2.60 14.39
C ALA A 253 -12.04 3.59 15.53
N GLN A 254 -11.74 3.21 16.77
CA GLN A 254 -12.02 4.03 17.97
C GLN A 254 -10.80 4.82 18.46
N LEU A 255 -9.67 4.73 17.75
CA LEU A 255 -8.43 5.42 18.13
C LEU A 255 -8.42 6.85 17.60
N ARG A 256 -7.70 7.72 18.31
CA ARG A 256 -7.37 9.06 17.78
C ARG A 256 -6.45 8.93 16.56
N PRO A 257 -6.48 9.86 15.58
CA PRO A 257 -5.72 9.74 14.33
C PRO A 257 -4.23 9.43 14.50
N ASN A 258 -3.55 10.09 15.45
CA ASN A 258 -2.13 9.83 15.71
C ASN A 258 -1.86 8.44 16.31
N ALA A 259 -2.80 7.90 17.09
CA ALA A 259 -2.69 6.55 17.65
C ALA A 259 -2.97 5.50 16.58
N ALA A 260 -4.02 5.66 15.78
CA ALA A 260 -4.29 4.79 14.63
C ALA A 260 -3.10 4.77 13.65
N ARG A 261 -2.50 5.93 13.35
CA ARG A 261 -1.30 6.00 12.51
C ARG A 261 -0.09 5.29 13.12
N ALA A 262 0.02 5.21 14.43
CA ALA A 262 1.06 4.44 15.09
C ALA A 262 0.82 2.93 14.92
N GLU A 263 -0.43 2.48 15.09
CA GLU A 263 -0.84 1.09 14.82
C GLU A 263 -0.61 0.69 13.36
N TYR A 264 -0.93 1.55 12.38
CA TYR A 264 -0.65 1.27 10.97
C TYR A 264 0.84 1.05 10.71
N ARG A 265 1.71 1.91 11.28
CA ARG A 265 3.17 1.76 11.13
C ARG A 265 3.67 0.47 11.78
N ALA A 266 3.14 0.14 12.95
CA ALA A 266 3.45 -1.08 13.68
C ALA A 266 3.08 -2.33 12.86
N TRP A 267 1.86 -2.36 12.35
CA TRP A 267 1.33 -3.44 11.50
C TRP A 267 2.15 -3.58 10.20
N LEU A 268 2.48 -2.47 9.53
CA LEU A 268 3.31 -2.42 8.33
C LEU A 268 4.76 -2.88 8.58
N ALA A 269 5.32 -2.59 9.76
CA ALA A 269 6.70 -2.97 10.08
C ALA A 269 6.90 -4.49 10.18
N ALA A 270 5.83 -5.22 10.48
CA ALA A 270 5.83 -6.66 10.69
C ALA A 270 5.69 -7.50 9.40
N ARG A 271 5.49 -6.85 8.25
CA ARG A 271 5.11 -7.53 7.01
C ARG A 271 5.69 -6.86 5.76
N PRO A 272 5.74 -7.56 4.61
CA PRO A 272 6.18 -6.98 3.36
C PRO A 272 5.15 -5.99 2.82
N VAL A 273 5.66 -4.93 2.18
CA VAL A 273 4.82 -3.83 1.67
C VAL A 273 3.81 -4.31 0.63
N GLY A 274 4.20 -5.18 -0.29
CA GLY A 274 3.28 -5.70 -1.31
C GLY A 274 2.07 -6.43 -0.72
N SER A 275 2.31 -7.38 0.21
CA SER A 275 1.22 -8.07 0.92
C SER A 275 0.33 -7.10 1.69
N ALA A 276 0.95 -6.13 2.39
CA ALA A 276 0.21 -5.12 3.13
C ALA A 276 -0.72 -4.29 2.25
N VAL A 277 -0.24 -3.85 1.08
CA VAL A 277 -1.04 -3.07 0.12
C VAL A 277 -2.20 -3.89 -0.40
N THR A 278 -1.97 -5.15 -0.77
CA THR A 278 -3.03 -6.08 -1.19
C THR A 278 -4.09 -6.26 -0.12
N GLU A 279 -3.68 -6.59 1.12
CA GLU A 279 -4.61 -6.81 2.23
C GLU A 279 -5.42 -5.53 2.57
N LEU A 280 -4.80 -4.35 2.50
CA LEU A 280 -5.49 -3.07 2.73
C LEU A 280 -6.52 -2.79 1.62
N LEU A 281 -6.18 -3.04 0.36
CA LEU A 281 -7.12 -2.88 -0.76
C LEU A 281 -8.26 -3.90 -0.68
N ASP A 282 -7.99 -5.14 -0.27
CA ASP A 282 -9.02 -6.15 -0.05
C ASP A 282 -9.96 -5.76 1.09
N ALA A 283 -9.44 -5.25 2.20
CA ALA A 283 -10.27 -4.68 3.27
C ALA A 283 -11.11 -3.50 2.77
N ALA A 284 -10.56 -2.66 1.89
CA ALA A 284 -11.29 -1.53 1.30
C ALA A 284 -12.44 -1.97 0.38
N ARG A 285 -12.32 -3.12 -0.30
CA ARG A 285 -13.40 -3.68 -1.15
C ARG A 285 -14.59 -4.20 -0.35
N GLY A 286 -14.40 -4.46 0.94
CA GLY A 286 -15.47 -4.91 1.84
C GLY A 286 -16.66 -3.94 1.94
N GLU A 287 -17.72 -4.40 2.59
CA GLU A 287 -18.98 -3.63 2.70
C GLU A 287 -18.93 -2.48 3.72
N ASP A 288 -17.94 -2.48 4.61
CA ASP A 288 -17.82 -1.49 5.69
C ASP A 288 -17.15 -0.20 5.18
N ALA A 289 -17.96 0.85 5.06
CA ALA A 289 -17.52 2.16 4.58
C ALA A 289 -16.45 2.80 5.48
N LEU A 290 -16.47 2.55 6.80
CA LEU A 290 -15.42 3.06 7.69
C LEU A 290 -14.08 2.39 7.39
N LEU A 291 -14.08 1.05 7.27
CA LEU A 291 -12.85 0.31 6.98
C LEU A 291 -12.26 0.71 5.62
N ARG A 292 -13.10 1.01 4.63
CA ARG A 292 -12.67 1.54 3.34
C ARG A 292 -11.89 2.84 3.47
N GLY A 293 -12.41 3.81 4.22
CA GLY A 293 -11.68 5.06 4.50
C GLY A 293 -10.38 4.83 5.27
N LEU A 294 -10.41 4.00 6.31
CA LEU A 294 -9.23 3.70 7.13
C LEU A 294 -8.13 2.96 6.35
N ALA A 295 -8.52 2.08 5.40
CA ALA A 295 -7.56 1.39 4.53
C ALA A 295 -6.76 2.39 3.69
N PHE A 296 -7.41 3.41 3.12
CA PHE A 296 -6.72 4.46 2.37
C PHE A 296 -5.86 5.37 3.27
N GLU A 297 -6.25 5.60 4.53
CA GLU A 297 -5.37 6.24 5.52
C GLU A 297 -4.10 5.42 5.80
N ALA A 298 -4.23 4.10 5.91
CA ALA A 298 -3.08 3.21 6.05
C ALA A 298 -2.20 3.18 4.78
N LEU A 299 -2.80 3.20 3.58
CA LEU A 299 -2.06 3.31 2.32
C LEU A 299 -1.27 4.64 2.23
N ARG A 300 -1.77 5.75 2.80
CA ARG A 300 -0.98 7.01 2.94
C ARG A 300 0.25 6.85 3.83
N VAL A 301 0.25 5.89 4.75
CA VAL A 301 1.45 5.55 5.56
C VAL A 301 2.47 4.78 4.72
N VAL A 302 2.01 3.91 3.81
CA VAL A 302 2.87 3.18 2.85
C VAL A 302 3.54 4.15 1.87
N GLY A 303 2.77 5.04 1.23
CA GLY A 303 3.28 6.03 0.28
C GLY A 303 3.58 5.45 -1.11
N ALA A 304 4.67 5.92 -1.74
CA ALA A 304 5.02 5.62 -3.15
C ALA A 304 4.98 4.13 -3.56
N PRO A 305 5.37 3.16 -2.70
CA PRO A 305 5.26 1.75 -3.06
C PRO A 305 3.82 1.28 -3.35
N ALA A 306 2.79 1.93 -2.81
CA ALA A 306 1.39 1.58 -3.04
C ALA A 306 0.80 2.17 -4.33
N GLU A 307 1.50 3.11 -4.98
CA GLU A 307 1.02 3.84 -6.16
C GLU A 307 0.54 2.93 -7.31
N PRO A 308 1.27 1.85 -7.70
CA PRO A 308 0.83 1.00 -8.80
C PRO A 308 -0.49 0.29 -8.52
N ASP A 309 -0.65 -0.25 -7.32
CA ASP A 309 -1.85 -0.98 -6.90
C ASP A 309 -3.05 -0.03 -6.70
N VAL A 310 -2.83 1.17 -6.16
CA VAL A 310 -3.88 2.19 -6.04
C VAL A 310 -4.35 2.65 -7.43
N ARG A 311 -3.44 2.79 -8.40
CA ARG A 311 -3.82 3.11 -9.78
C ARG A 311 -4.62 1.97 -10.43
N ALA A 312 -4.29 0.72 -10.12
CA ALA A 312 -4.98 -0.45 -10.67
C ALA A 312 -6.45 -0.55 -10.25
N VAL A 313 -6.83 0.02 -9.10
CA VAL A 313 -8.23 0.00 -8.61
C VAL A 313 -9.08 1.18 -9.08
N LEU A 314 -8.57 2.03 -9.98
CA LEU A 314 -9.32 3.19 -10.49
C LEU A 314 -10.59 2.80 -11.27
N ASP A 315 -10.64 1.59 -11.82
CA ASP A 315 -11.82 1.09 -12.54
C ASP A 315 -12.86 0.46 -11.59
N GLU A 316 -12.54 0.29 -10.31
CA GLU A 316 -13.46 -0.22 -9.28
C GLU A 316 -14.29 0.94 -8.70
N SER A 317 -15.59 1.01 -9.02
CA SER A 317 -16.46 2.14 -8.66
C SER A 317 -16.49 2.44 -7.15
N THR A 318 -16.37 1.41 -6.31
CA THR A 318 -16.37 1.52 -4.84
C THR A 318 -15.09 2.11 -4.27
N LEU A 319 -13.95 1.93 -4.96
CA LEU A 319 -12.63 2.41 -4.52
C LEU A 319 -12.19 3.66 -5.25
N ARG A 320 -12.72 3.92 -6.44
CA ARG A 320 -12.29 4.99 -7.34
C ARG A 320 -12.22 6.36 -6.67
N PRO A 321 -13.23 6.86 -5.92
CA PRO A 321 -13.12 8.17 -5.27
C PRO A 321 -11.97 8.24 -4.26
N TYR A 322 -11.74 7.16 -3.50
CA TYR A 322 -10.64 7.09 -2.54
C TYR A 322 -9.28 7.02 -3.23
N ALA A 323 -9.17 6.23 -4.31
CA ALA A 323 -7.96 6.11 -5.11
C ALA A 323 -7.59 7.43 -5.79
N LEU A 324 -8.57 8.17 -6.31
CA LEU A 324 -8.35 9.50 -6.90
C LEU A 324 -7.82 10.50 -5.86
N LEU A 325 -8.42 10.55 -4.66
CA LEU A 325 -7.94 11.41 -3.58
C LEU A 325 -6.54 11.01 -3.11
N TRP A 326 -6.29 9.71 -2.95
CA TRP A 326 -4.98 9.19 -2.57
C TRP A 326 -3.92 9.56 -3.60
N LEU A 327 -4.21 9.39 -4.89
CA LEU A 327 -3.30 9.76 -5.99
C LEU A 327 -3.10 11.27 -6.04
N ALA A 328 -4.13 12.09 -5.83
CA ALA A 328 -3.99 13.55 -5.82
C ALA A 328 -3.05 14.02 -4.70
N GLU A 329 -3.22 13.48 -3.48
CA GLU A 329 -2.33 13.79 -2.36
C GLU A 329 -0.92 13.23 -2.55
N HIS A 330 -0.82 12.00 -3.07
CA HIS A 330 0.45 11.42 -3.48
C HIS A 330 1.14 12.32 -4.52
N ASP A 331 0.33 12.93 -5.38
CA ASP A 331 0.76 13.83 -6.42
C ASP A 331 1.03 15.28 -5.93
N GLY A 332 1.00 15.47 -4.61
CA GLY A 332 1.32 16.74 -3.97
C GLY A 332 0.27 17.83 -4.18
N ALA A 333 -0.98 17.46 -4.52
CA ALA A 333 -2.10 18.38 -4.40
C ALA A 333 -2.21 18.87 -2.95
N ASP A 334 -2.63 20.12 -2.77
CA ASP A 334 -2.96 20.62 -1.44
C ASP A 334 -4.11 19.76 -0.88
N PRO A 335 -4.03 19.24 0.36
CA PRO A 335 -5.15 18.54 0.98
C PRO A 335 -6.47 19.32 0.93
N GLU A 336 -6.42 20.66 0.95
CA GLU A 336 -7.62 21.49 0.81
C GLU A 336 -8.22 21.43 -0.60
N ASP A 337 -7.40 21.26 -1.63
CA ASP A 337 -7.82 21.23 -3.05
C ASP A 337 -7.99 19.80 -3.60
N ALA A 338 -7.54 18.78 -2.88
CA ALA A 338 -7.54 17.39 -3.35
C ALA A 338 -8.93 16.91 -3.79
N HIS A 339 -10.01 17.44 -3.19
CA HIS A 339 -11.39 17.12 -3.55
C HIS A 339 -11.80 17.60 -4.96
N GLU A 340 -11.08 18.56 -5.55
CA GLU A 340 -11.37 19.08 -6.89
C GLU A 340 -11.09 18.05 -8.00
N VAL A 341 -10.32 16.99 -7.71
CA VAL A 341 -10.07 15.91 -8.68
C VAL A 341 -11.28 15.03 -8.91
N LEU A 342 -12.26 15.07 -7.99
CA LEU A 342 -13.47 14.27 -8.08
C LEU A 342 -14.46 14.97 -9.00
N THR A 343 -15.06 14.18 -9.90
CA THR A 343 -16.29 14.61 -10.56
C THR A 343 -17.39 14.81 -9.53
N ARG A 344 -18.45 15.53 -9.93
CA ARG A 344 -19.60 15.75 -9.05
C ARG A 344 -20.22 14.43 -8.58
N GLU A 345 -20.35 13.46 -9.48
CA GLU A 345 -20.89 12.13 -9.18
C GLU A 345 -20.01 11.38 -8.17
N GLU A 346 -18.69 11.38 -8.34
CA GLU A 346 -17.74 10.74 -7.41
C GLU A 346 -17.75 11.43 -6.04
N ALA A 347 -17.84 12.75 -5.98
CA ALA A 347 -17.97 13.50 -4.74
C ALA A 347 -19.28 13.17 -4.00
N THR A 348 -20.40 13.06 -4.71
CA THR A 348 -21.67 12.59 -4.13
C THR A 348 -21.56 11.15 -3.64
N TRP A 349 -20.91 10.27 -4.42
CA TRP A 349 -20.73 8.87 -4.07
C TRP A 349 -19.97 8.76 -2.74
N LEU A 350 -18.85 9.48 -2.60
CA LEU A 350 -18.03 9.52 -1.39
C LEU A 350 -18.79 10.15 -0.21
N TRP A 351 -19.64 11.15 -0.46
CA TRP A 351 -20.49 11.73 0.57
C TRP A 351 -21.47 10.69 1.13
N VAL A 352 -22.07 9.84 0.29
CA VAL A 352 -22.96 8.75 0.74
C VAL A 352 -22.17 7.70 1.53
N ASP A 353 -20.97 7.32 1.07
CA ASP A 353 -20.13 6.33 1.77
C ASP A 353 -19.69 6.84 3.15
N THR A 354 -19.30 8.12 3.25
CA THR A 354 -19.00 8.77 4.53
C THR A 354 -20.21 8.77 5.47
N ALA A 355 -21.41 9.04 4.93
CA ALA A 355 -22.64 8.98 5.71
C ALA A 355 -22.94 7.54 6.20
N ALA A 356 -22.63 6.53 5.39
CA ALA A 356 -22.76 5.12 5.79
C ALA A 356 -21.81 4.77 6.93
N ALA A 357 -20.55 5.21 6.86
CA ALA A 357 -19.58 5.03 7.95
C ALA A 357 -20.06 5.67 9.26
N VAL A 358 -20.59 6.90 9.21
CA VAL A 358 -21.12 7.59 10.40
C VAL A 358 -22.40 6.92 10.91
N ALA A 359 -23.26 6.41 10.03
CA ALA A 359 -24.48 5.70 10.44
C ALA A 359 -24.19 4.39 11.18
N ASP A 360 -23.15 3.66 10.76
CA ASP A 360 -22.81 2.34 11.32
C ASP A 360 -21.91 2.46 12.56
N HIS A 361 -20.99 3.43 12.60
CA HIS A 361 -19.94 3.52 13.63
C HIS A 361 -19.92 4.82 14.44
N GLY A 362 -20.67 5.83 13.99
CA GLY A 362 -20.71 7.16 14.61
C GLY A 362 -21.95 7.40 15.45
N GLU A 363 -22.08 8.64 15.93
CA GLU A 363 -23.26 9.08 16.68
C GLU A 363 -24.26 9.81 15.77
N ALA A 364 -25.55 9.66 16.04
CA ALA A 364 -26.62 10.29 15.26
C ALA A 364 -26.44 11.81 15.01
N PRO A 365 -25.94 12.64 15.96
CA PRO A 365 -25.68 14.05 15.70
C PRO A 365 -24.60 14.31 14.63
N LEU A 366 -23.62 13.42 14.49
CA LEU A 366 -22.60 13.53 13.44
C LEU A 366 -23.20 13.26 12.06
N LEU A 367 -24.15 12.33 11.97
CA LEU A 367 -24.86 12.04 10.72
C LEU A 367 -25.70 13.25 10.26
N VAL A 368 -26.34 13.96 11.21
CA VAL A 368 -27.07 15.21 10.91
C VAL A 368 -26.11 16.31 10.48
N ARG A 369 -24.97 16.49 11.16
CA ARG A 369 -23.94 17.47 10.75
C ARG A 369 -23.39 17.20 9.36
N HIS A 370 -23.22 15.93 8.99
CA HIS A 370 -22.78 15.53 7.65
C HIS A 370 -23.82 15.90 6.57
N LEU A 371 -25.12 15.87 6.92
CA LEU A 371 -26.19 16.41 6.06
C LEU A 371 -26.09 17.92 5.88
N GLU A 372 -25.75 18.66 6.93
CA GLU A 372 -25.58 20.12 6.89
C GLU A 372 -24.35 20.54 6.07
N SER A 373 -23.32 19.69 5.99
CA SER A 373 -22.12 19.92 5.16
C SER A 373 -22.27 19.46 3.71
N ALA A 374 -23.47 19.07 3.28
CA ALA A 374 -23.69 18.58 1.93
C ALA A 374 -23.47 19.65 0.86
N VAL A 375 -22.95 19.22 -0.30
CA VAL A 375 -22.48 20.12 -1.37
C VAL A 375 -23.61 20.70 -2.23
N GLN A 376 -24.88 20.46 -1.91
CA GLN A 376 -26.03 21.06 -2.61
C GLN A 376 -26.66 22.18 -1.79
N PRO A 377 -27.12 23.28 -2.42
CA PRO A 377 -27.70 24.41 -1.71
C PRO A 377 -29.08 24.11 -1.12
N THR A 378 -29.73 23.00 -1.54
CA THR A 378 -31.04 22.59 -1.02
C THR A 378 -31.13 21.08 -0.83
N VAL A 379 -31.88 20.66 0.18
CA VAL A 379 -32.08 19.22 0.49
C VAL A 379 -32.80 18.45 -0.61
N PRO A 380 -33.82 18.99 -1.32
CA PRO A 380 -34.41 18.27 -2.45
C PRO A 380 -33.40 17.96 -3.56
N ALA A 381 -32.54 18.93 -3.92
CA ALA A 381 -31.49 18.71 -4.92
C ALA A 381 -30.49 17.65 -4.46
N LEU A 382 -30.10 17.67 -3.18
CA LEU A 382 -29.25 16.64 -2.58
C LEU A 382 -29.89 15.25 -2.68
N LEU A 383 -31.17 15.14 -2.33
CA LEU A 383 -31.89 13.87 -2.37
C LEU A 383 -32.07 13.36 -3.80
N ASP A 384 -32.17 14.21 -4.81
CA ASP A 384 -32.20 13.77 -6.20
C ASP A 384 -30.84 13.21 -6.63
N GLU A 385 -29.75 13.88 -6.26
CA GLU A 385 -28.38 13.49 -6.58
C GLU A 385 -27.97 12.18 -5.88
N VAL A 386 -28.22 12.08 -4.57
CA VAL A 386 -27.94 10.88 -3.76
C VAL A 386 -28.67 9.65 -4.29
N ARG A 387 -29.87 9.82 -4.86
CA ARG A 387 -30.62 8.71 -5.47
C ARG A 387 -30.07 8.30 -6.83
N ALA A 388 -29.47 9.22 -7.58
CA ALA A 388 -28.96 8.96 -8.91
C ALA A 388 -27.56 8.31 -8.89
N VAL A 389 -26.77 8.55 -7.85
CA VAL A 389 -25.36 8.14 -7.77
C VAL A 389 -25.11 6.62 -7.68
N GLY A 390 -26.15 5.82 -7.47
CA GLY A 390 -26.06 4.36 -7.50
C GLY A 390 -25.26 3.73 -6.34
N HIS A 391 -25.06 4.43 -5.22
CA HIS A 391 -24.30 3.88 -4.09
C HIS A 391 -25.05 2.72 -3.40
N PRO A 392 -24.42 1.55 -3.11
CA PRO A 392 -25.11 0.38 -2.53
C PRO A 392 -25.79 0.65 -1.18
N ARG A 393 -25.21 1.54 -0.37
CA ARG A 393 -25.73 1.95 0.95
C ARG A 393 -26.74 3.10 0.94
N THR A 394 -27.19 3.56 -0.24
CA THR A 394 -28.07 4.74 -0.36
C THR A 394 -29.33 4.62 0.49
N VAL A 395 -30.01 3.48 0.44
CA VAL A 395 -31.27 3.28 1.18
C VAL A 395 -31.02 3.32 2.70
N GLN A 396 -29.99 2.61 3.17
CA GLN A 396 -29.60 2.54 4.58
C GLN A 396 -29.26 3.93 5.12
N VAL A 397 -28.46 4.71 4.38
CA VAL A 397 -28.08 6.08 4.74
C VAL A 397 -29.31 6.99 4.84
N LEU A 398 -30.21 6.95 3.86
CA LEU A 398 -31.41 7.77 3.88
C LEU A 398 -32.34 7.39 5.05
N VAL A 399 -32.47 6.10 5.37
CA VAL A 399 -33.24 5.65 6.54
C VAL A 399 -32.61 6.15 7.85
N ALA A 400 -31.30 6.01 8.01
CA ALA A 400 -30.57 6.48 9.18
C ALA A 400 -30.68 8.00 9.35
N LEU A 401 -30.49 8.76 8.27
CA LEU A 401 -30.67 10.22 8.24
C LEU A 401 -32.09 10.62 8.66
N ALA A 402 -33.10 9.95 8.12
CA ALA A 402 -34.49 10.25 8.46
C ALA A 402 -34.85 9.91 9.91
N ALA A 403 -34.15 8.96 10.53
CA ALA A 403 -34.31 8.62 11.94
C ALA A 403 -33.58 9.62 12.86
N ALA A 404 -32.43 10.13 12.43
CA ALA A 404 -31.61 11.07 13.21
C ALA A 404 -32.08 12.53 13.11
N HIS A 405 -32.74 12.93 12.01
CA HIS A 405 -33.02 14.34 11.74
C HIS A 405 -34.07 14.96 12.69
N PRO A 406 -33.78 16.12 13.33
CA PRO A 406 -34.69 16.73 14.31
C PRO A 406 -35.94 17.38 13.70
N ASP A 407 -35.88 17.84 12.45
CA ASP A 407 -37.05 18.38 11.72
C ASP A 407 -37.92 17.24 11.15
N PRO A 408 -39.18 17.09 11.59
CA PRO A 408 -40.09 16.04 11.11
C PRO A 408 -40.47 16.22 9.63
N ALA A 409 -40.47 17.43 9.08
CA ALA A 409 -40.76 17.67 7.68
C ALA A 409 -39.63 17.14 6.80
N LEU A 410 -38.38 17.44 7.16
CA LEU A 410 -37.22 16.93 6.45
C LEU A 410 -37.09 15.41 6.59
N ALA A 411 -37.27 14.88 7.80
CA ALA A 411 -37.26 13.44 8.05
C ALA A 411 -38.28 12.70 7.16
N LYS A 412 -39.47 13.27 6.94
CA LYS A 412 -40.48 12.72 6.03
C LYS A 412 -40.03 12.76 4.57
N ALA A 413 -39.38 13.85 4.13
CA ALA A 413 -38.85 13.98 2.77
C ALA A 413 -37.75 12.94 2.50
N VAL A 414 -36.80 12.78 3.43
CA VAL A 414 -35.71 11.78 3.34
C VAL A 414 -36.28 10.35 3.31
N ARG A 415 -37.27 10.03 4.17
CA ARG A 415 -37.98 8.74 4.13
C ARG A 415 -38.64 8.45 2.78
N ARG A 416 -39.26 9.46 2.17
CA ARG A 416 -39.86 9.32 0.84
C ARG A 416 -38.78 9.04 -0.22
N ALA A 417 -37.64 9.70 -0.15
CA ALA A 417 -36.51 9.45 -1.05
C ALA A 417 -35.99 8.01 -0.91
N ALA A 418 -35.83 7.51 0.32
CA ALA A 418 -35.42 6.12 0.57
C ALA A 418 -36.38 5.11 -0.08
N PHE A 419 -37.69 5.32 0.08
CA PHE A 419 -38.71 4.46 -0.53
C PHE A 419 -38.64 4.48 -2.07
N GLN A 420 -38.42 5.65 -2.67
CA GLN A 420 -38.32 5.79 -4.12
C GLN A 420 -37.15 5.02 -4.72
N VAL A 421 -35.99 4.99 -4.04
CA VAL A 421 -34.84 4.17 -4.47
C VAL A 421 -35.18 2.69 -4.39
N HIS A 422 -35.78 2.27 -3.27
CA HIS A 422 -36.15 0.86 -3.06
C HIS A 422 -37.17 0.36 -4.11
N THR A 423 -38.10 1.21 -4.55
CA THR A 423 -39.08 0.85 -5.59
C THR A 423 -38.58 1.03 -7.03
N GLY A 424 -37.52 1.82 -7.25
CA GLY A 424 -36.97 2.12 -8.57
C GLY A 424 -35.84 1.18 -9.03
N GLY A 425 -35.28 0.39 -8.11
CA GLY A 425 -34.36 -0.70 -8.43
C GLY A 425 -35.12 -1.99 -8.71
N SER A 426 -35.43 -2.27 -9.97
CA SER A 426 -35.83 -3.59 -10.48
C SER A 426 -35.09 -3.88 -11.77
#